data_AF-A0A067TMN7-F1
#
_entry.id   AF-A0A067TMN7-F1
#
_cell.length_a   1.000
_cell.length_b   1.000
_cell.length_c   1.000
_cell.angle_alpha   90.00
_cell.angle_beta   90.00
_cell.angle_gamma   90.00
#
_symmetry.space_group_name_H-M   'P 1'
#
loop_
_entity.id
_entity.type
_entity.pdbx_description
1 polymer ?
#
loop_
_entity_poly.entity_id
_entity_poly.type
_entity_poly.pdbx_seq_one_letter_code
_entity_poly.pdbx_strand_id
1 'polypeptide(L)'
;MGTPFQRTAVNAVKRFRTKELAGLMSHLRIFGPLPEPPAQKNKNAKPSIVLPNPFLPKKNPKTGRWRPPKYSLRRQAELVKMAQATGTLNSLPPGPKKFATELRMERVKASLPPADLVNLTTPASATNPAKKRKSTATVLQELEIKLATMKGEEAVLKEDLKRITAEYDLGELTTFEGRTGEGKEAEDQRLKQYIDQVGRRQQKERNEADLSKLEKAIESTQARALSVRGRNMRKREKQKSKIAWHKQVVWAGEGAPKKVPGTGLGTRLYTGKRRMFKGHLWERKRARKVRRHTILMRDMPARIARYKNYYKKRRPNPLKPSRYTKPPKLPY
;
A
#
# COMPACT_ATOMS: atom_id res chain seq x y z
N MET A 1 -13.84 13.52 13.25
CA MET A 1 -13.14 12.92 12.09
C MET A 1 -11.75 12.48 12.55
N GLY A 2 -11.49 11.17 12.68
CA GLY A 2 -10.19 10.68 13.17
C GLY A 2 -9.00 11.12 12.29
N THR A 3 -7.81 11.19 12.90
CA THR A 3 -6.56 11.58 12.25
C THR A 3 -6.28 10.70 11.02
N PRO A 4 -5.54 11.17 9.98
CA PRO A 4 -5.22 10.34 8.82
C PRO A 4 -4.59 9.00 9.23
N PHE A 5 -3.74 9.01 10.26
CA PHE A 5 -3.16 7.81 10.86
C PHE A 5 -4.20 6.88 11.51
N GLN A 6 -5.19 7.41 12.24
CA GLN A 6 -6.26 6.58 12.80
C GLN A 6 -7.09 5.91 11.71
N ARG A 7 -7.36 6.60 10.59
CA ARG A 7 -8.10 6.02 9.46
C ARG A 7 -7.32 4.87 8.81
N THR A 8 -6.02 5.05 8.57
CA THR A 8 -5.17 4.00 8.01
C THR A 8 -5.04 2.82 8.97
N ALA A 9 -4.92 3.09 10.28
CA ALA A 9 -4.88 2.08 11.32
C ALA A 9 -6.18 1.24 11.39
N VAL A 10 -7.35 1.88 11.41
CA VAL A 10 -8.65 1.17 11.38
C VAL A 10 -8.77 0.34 10.11
N ASN A 11 -8.36 0.87 8.96
CA ASN A 11 -8.40 0.15 7.70
C ASN A 11 -7.45 -1.06 7.68
N ALA A 12 -6.27 -0.95 8.29
CA ALA A 12 -5.33 -2.07 8.40
C ALA A 12 -5.90 -3.22 9.25
N VAL A 13 -6.49 -2.90 10.42
CA VAL A 13 -7.14 -3.91 11.28
C VAL A 13 -8.35 -4.53 10.58
N LYS A 14 -9.16 -3.73 9.87
CA LYS A 14 -10.26 -4.23 9.04
C LYS A 14 -9.78 -5.19 7.96
N ARG A 15 -8.76 -4.79 7.18
CA ARG A 15 -8.17 -5.62 6.11
C ARG A 15 -7.63 -6.94 6.65
N PHE A 16 -6.97 -6.90 7.81
CA PHE A 16 -6.51 -8.10 8.51
C PHE A 16 -7.69 -9.02 8.82
N ARG A 17 -8.74 -8.50 9.49
CA ARG A 17 -9.91 -9.28 9.89
C ARG A 17 -10.68 -9.85 8.71
N THR A 18 -10.91 -9.06 7.67
CA THR A 18 -11.61 -9.53 6.46
C THR A 18 -10.81 -10.60 5.73
N LYS A 19 -9.47 -10.49 5.67
CA LYS A 19 -8.62 -11.50 5.03
C LYS A 19 -8.66 -12.83 5.78
N GLU A 20 -8.63 -12.80 7.11
CA GLU A 20 -8.71 -14.04 7.91
C GLU A 20 -10.12 -14.66 7.88
N LEU A 21 -11.18 -13.84 7.86
CA LEU A 21 -12.55 -14.33 7.70
C LEU A 21 -12.83 -14.90 6.30
N ALA A 22 -12.32 -14.27 5.24
CA ALA A 22 -12.48 -14.75 3.88
C ALA A 22 -11.75 -16.09 3.66
N GLY A 23 -10.58 -16.25 4.29
CA GLY A 23 -9.83 -17.51 4.26
C GLY A 23 -10.45 -18.65 5.07
N LEU A 24 -11.57 -18.42 5.77
CA LEU A 24 -12.21 -19.43 6.61
C LEU A 24 -12.83 -20.56 5.78
N MET A 25 -13.52 -20.22 4.69
CA MET A 25 -14.14 -21.21 3.81
C MET A 25 -13.11 -22.13 3.15
N SER A 26 -11.97 -21.57 2.69
CA SER A 26 -10.88 -22.38 2.15
C SER A 26 -10.16 -23.18 3.22
N HIS A 27 -10.00 -22.62 4.43
CA HIS A 27 -9.42 -23.35 5.55
C HIS A 27 -10.29 -24.54 5.95
N LEU A 28 -11.61 -24.38 6.05
CA LEU A 28 -12.54 -25.48 6.35
C LEU A 28 -12.44 -26.60 5.34
N ARG A 29 -12.30 -26.25 4.04
CA ARG A 29 -12.14 -27.24 2.97
C ARG A 29 -10.83 -28.03 3.07
N ILE A 30 -9.72 -27.38 3.45
CA ILE A 30 -8.38 -28.00 3.43
C ILE A 30 -8.06 -28.71 4.75
N PHE A 31 -8.44 -28.13 5.89
CA PHE A 31 -8.02 -28.56 7.22
C PHE A 31 -9.14 -29.19 8.05
N GLY A 32 -10.37 -29.23 7.52
CA GLY A 32 -11.52 -29.78 8.23
C GLY A 32 -12.20 -28.79 9.19
N PRO A 33 -13.12 -29.28 10.03
CA PRO A 33 -13.89 -28.46 10.95
C PRO A 33 -12.97 -27.71 11.94
N LEU A 34 -13.42 -26.51 12.35
CA LEU A 34 -12.68 -25.67 13.29
C LEU A 34 -12.64 -26.32 14.68
N PRO A 35 -11.56 -26.12 15.46
CA PRO A 35 -11.51 -26.59 16.82
C PRO A 35 -12.65 -25.97 17.63
N GLU A 36 -13.28 -26.77 18.49
CA GLU A 36 -14.35 -26.31 19.35
C GLU A 36 -13.85 -25.18 20.26
N PRO A 37 -14.70 -24.15 20.53
CA PRO A 37 -14.31 -23.07 21.42
C PRO A 37 -13.93 -23.62 22.79
N PRO A 38 -12.92 -23.04 23.48
CA PRO A 38 -12.70 -23.38 24.89
C PRO A 38 -14.01 -23.13 25.64
N ALA A 39 -14.45 -24.14 26.43
CA ALA A 39 -15.75 -24.17 27.10
C ALA A 39 -16.18 -22.77 27.55
N GLN A 40 -17.14 -22.19 26.84
CA GLN A 40 -17.60 -20.83 27.12
C GLN A 40 -18.23 -20.86 28.52
N LYS A 41 -17.59 -20.20 29.49
CA LYS A 41 -18.11 -20.11 30.88
C LYS A 41 -19.52 -19.51 30.94
N ASN A 42 -19.98 -18.85 29.87
CA ASN A 42 -21.29 -18.21 29.79
C ASN A 42 -22.14 -18.88 28.69
N LYS A 43 -23.18 -19.63 29.09
CA LYS A 43 -24.10 -20.36 28.20
C LYS A 43 -24.99 -19.44 27.31
N ASN A 44 -24.99 -18.13 27.55
CA ASN A 44 -25.83 -17.14 26.86
C ASN A 44 -25.11 -16.35 25.74
N ALA A 45 -23.88 -16.71 25.37
CA ALA A 45 -23.11 -15.97 24.37
C ALA A 45 -23.52 -16.35 22.93
N LYS A 46 -23.65 -15.34 22.05
CA LYS A 46 -23.88 -15.51 20.60
C LYS A 46 -22.84 -16.46 19.99
N PRO A 47 -23.18 -17.25 18.95
CA PRO A 47 -22.23 -18.18 18.34
C PRO A 47 -21.00 -17.44 17.81
N SER A 48 -19.88 -17.57 18.52
CA SER A 48 -18.62 -16.96 18.15
C SER A 48 -17.89 -17.88 17.17
N ILE A 49 -17.52 -17.36 16.01
CA ILE A 49 -16.75 -18.13 15.05
C ILE A 49 -15.34 -18.31 15.63
N VAL A 50 -14.91 -19.56 15.77
CA VAL A 50 -13.56 -19.91 16.24
C VAL A 50 -12.62 -19.93 15.05
N LEU A 51 -11.61 -19.05 15.02
CA LEU A 51 -10.62 -19.03 13.94
C LEU A 51 -9.26 -19.47 14.45
N PRO A 52 -8.47 -20.19 13.65
CA PRO A 52 -7.12 -20.54 14.05
C PRO A 52 -6.25 -19.29 14.11
N ASN A 53 -5.45 -19.17 15.17
CA ASN A 53 -4.62 -17.98 15.37
C ASN A 53 -3.48 -17.87 14.32
N PRO A 54 -3.42 -16.76 13.55
CA PRO A 54 -2.40 -16.56 12.52
C PRO A 54 -1.08 -15.99 13.07
N PHE A 55 -1.02 -15.60 14.35
CA PHE A 55 0.18 -15.08 15.01
C PHE A 55 1.05 -16.16 15.64
N LEU A 56 0.52 -17.37 15.78
CA LEU A 56 1.23 -18.51 16.37
C LEU A 56 1.80 -19.41 15.27
N PRO A 57 3.02 -19.97 15.49
CA PRO A 57 3.51 -21.05 14.66
C PRO A 57 2.65 -22.29 14.85
N LYS A 58 2.53 -23.13 13.81
CA LYS A 58 1.73 -24.35 13.84
C LYS A 58 2.58 -25.55 13.47
N LYS A 59 2.45 -26.65 14.22
CA LYS A 59 3.06 -27.93 13.89
C LYS A 59 2.18 -28.64 12.85
N ASN A 60 2.78 -29.11 11.75
CA ASN A 60 2.06 -29.95 10.79
C ASN A 60 1.90 -31.35 11.38
N PRO A 61 0.68 -31.90 11.54
CA PRO A 61 0.48 -33.21 12.14
C PRO A 61 1.14 -34.34 11.33
N LYS A 62 1.15 -34.24 9.99
CA LYS A 62 1.70 -35.29 9.13
C LYS A 62 3.23 -35.32 9.12
N THR A 63 3.88 -34.15 9.05
CA THR A 63 5.35 -34.07 8.90
C THR A 63 6.09 -33.76 10.20
N GLY A 64 5.38 -33.44 11.28
CA GLY A 64 5.97 -33.02 12.56
C GLY A 64 6.72 -31.68 12.54
N ARG A 65 6.94 -31.07 11.36
CA ARG A 65 7.67 -29.81 11.20
C ARG A 65 6.84 -28.62 11.64
N TRP A 66 7.48 -27.65 12.30
CA TRP A 66 6.87 -26.38 12.67
C TRP A 66 6.85 -25.42 11.48
N ARG A 67 5.68 -24.88 11.16
CA ARG A 67 5.53 -23.78 10.22
C ARG A 67 5.60 -22.45 10.99
N PRO A 68 6.34 -21.46 10.46
CA PRO A 68 6.37 -20.13 11.06
C PRO A 68 4.97 -19.51 11.08
N PRO A 69 4.72 -18.51 11.94
CA PRO A 69 3.44 -17.81 11.96
C PRO A 69 3.18 -17.11 10.63
N LYS A 70 1.90 -17.02 10.23
CA LYS A 70 1.47 -16.38 8.97
C LYS A 70 1.88 -14.91 8.90
N TYR A 71 1.91 -14.25 10.05
CA TYR A 71 2.40 -12.88 10.21
C TYR A 71 3.67 -12.88 11.05
N SER A 72 4.74 -12.29 10.51
CA SER A 72 6.01 -12.11 11.23
C SER A 72 5.84 -11.21 12.46
N LEU A 73 6.75 -11.33 13.44
CA LEU A 73 6.71 -10.55 14.69
C LEU A 73 6.69 -9.03 14.46
N ARG A 74 7.31 -8.55 13.38
CA ARG A 74 7.26 -7.14 12.96
C ARG A 74 5.84 -6.73 12.56
N ARG A 75 5.21 -7.50 11.66
CA ARG A 75 3.83 -7.24 11.21
C ARG A 75 2.82 -7.34 12.35
N GLN A 76 3.04 -8.29 13.27
CA GLN A 76 2.25 -8.38 14.50
C GLN A 76 2.36 -7.09 15.31
N ALA A 77 3.57 -6.56 15.52
CA ALA A 77 3.79 -5.31 16.25
C ALA A 77 3.15 -4.10 15.56
N GLU A 78 3.24 -4.01 14.22
CA GLU A 78 2.59 -2.96 13.44
C GLU A 78 1.06 -2.99 13.58
N LEU A 79 0.45 -4.18 13.49
CA LEU A 79 -0.99 -4.36 13.70
C LEU A 79 -1.42 -4.01 15.12
N VAL A 80 -0.66 -4.44 16.13
CA VAL A 80 -0.94 -4.14 17.54
C VAL A 80 -0.82 -2.63 17.79
N LYS A 81 0.19 -1.95 17.24
CA LYS A 81 0.35 -0.49 17.34
C LYS A 81 -0.85 0.25 16.72
N MET A 82 -1.29 -0.19 15.53
CA MET A 82 -2.47 0.39 14.86
C MET A 82 -3.76 0.15 15.65
N ALA A 83 -3.93 -1.06 16.20
CA ALA A 83 -5.10 -1.41 16.98
C ALA A 83 -5.15 -0.64 18.32
N GLN A 84 -4.00 -0.45 18.97
CA GLN A 84 -3.88 0.32 20.20
C GLN A 84 -4.25 1.80 19.97
N ALA A 85 -3.73 2.41 18.91
CA ALA A 85 -4.04 3.81 18.56
C ALA A 85 -5.52 4.06 18.23
N THR A 86 -6.30 3.01 17.98
CA THR A 86 -7.71 3.08 17.56
C THR A 86 -8.65 2.42 18.57
N GLY A 87 -8.15 1.89 19.70
CA GLY A 87 -8.95 1.16 20.68
C GLY A 87 -9.50 -0.19 20.18
N THR A 88 -9.01 -0.71 19.05
CA THR A 88 -9.51 -1.96 18.43
C THR A 88 -8.70 -3.20 18.81
N LEU A 89 -7.91 -3.13 19.89
CA LEU A 89 -7.00 -4.21 20.33
C LEU A 89 -7.71 -5.56 20.55
N ASN A 90 -8.95 -5.53 21.01
CA ASN A 90 -9.79 -6.71 21.24
C ASN A 90 -10.14 -7.47 19.94
N SER A 91 -10.02 -6.82 18.78
CA SER A 91 -10.28 -7.46 17.48
C SER A 91 -9.14 -8.33 16.99
N LEU A 92 -7.93 -8.20 17.56
CA LEU A 92 -6.75 -8.96 17.17
C LEU A 92 -6.59 -10.25 17.99
N PRO A 93 -6.01 -11.31 17.38
CA PRO A 93 -5.70 -12.54 18.09
C PRO A 93 -4.74 -12.29 19.26
N PRO A 94 -4.82 -13.11 20.33
CA PRO A 94 -3.78 -13.15 21.34
C PRO A 94 -2.44 -13.52 20.68
N GLY A 95 -1.35 -12.94 21.16
CA GLY A 95 -0.04 -13.19 20.55
C GLY A 95 1.10 -12.48 21.27
N PRO A 96 2.36 -12.87 21.01
CA PRO A 96 3.50 -12.44 21.82
C PRO A 96 3.68 -10.92 21.86
N LYS A 97 3.32 -10.22 20.78
CA LYS A 97 3.38 -8.75 20.73
C LYS A 97 2.20 -8.08 21.42
N LYS A 98 1.00 -8.68 21.40
CA LYS A 98 -0.17 -8.18 22.13
C LYS A 98 0.05 -8.24 23.64
N PHE A 99 0.52 -9.38 24.14
CA PHE A 99 0.88 -9.54 25.56
C PHE A 99 1.99 -8.59 25.99
N ALA A 100 3.03 -8.43 25.17
CA ALA A 100 4.11 -7.49 25.49
C ALA A 100 3.61 -6.04 25.59
N THR A 101 2.63 -5.65 24.78
CA THR A 101 2.01 -4.32 24.89
C THR A 101 1.09 -4.19 26.08
N GLU A 102 0.28 -5.20 26.39
CA GLU A 102 -0.60 -5.22 27.57
C GLU A 102 0.24 -5.10 28.86
N LEU A 103 1.29 -5.92 29.00
CA LEU A 103 2.23 -5.81 30.12
C LEU A 103 2.90 -4.44 30.21
N ARG A 104 3.23 -3.81 29.07
CA ARG A 104 3.79 -2.47 29.07
C ARG A 104 2.78 -1.43 29.55
N MET A 105 1.52 -1.54 29.13
CA MET A 105 0.44 -0.66 29.56
C MET A 105 0.15 -0.84 31.05
N GLU A 106 0.12 -2.07 31.56
CA GLU A 106 -0.04 -2.36 32.99
C GLU A 106 1.08 -1.73 33.82
N ARG A 107 2.33 -1.82 33.37
CA ARG A 107 3.45 -1.17 34.05
C ARG A 107 3.33 0.35 34.05
N VAL A 108 3.01 0.95 32.90
CA VAL A 108 2.82 2.40 32.81
C VAL A 108 1.68 2.84 33.73
N LYS A 109 0.58 2.09 33.74
CA LYS A 109 -0.56 2.32 34.63
C LYS A 109 -0.16 2.21 36.10
N ALA A 110 0.68 1.23 36.46
CA ALA A 110 1.18 1.04 37.81
C ALA A 110 2.19 2.11 38.25
N SER A 111 2.93 2.70 37.32
CA SER A 111 3.93 3.76 37.61
C SER A 111 3.35 5.17 37.67
N LEU A 112 2.16 5.42 37.11
CA LEU A 112 1.54 6.74 37.10
C LEU A 112 0.77 6.98 38.41
N PRO A 113 0.85 8.19 38.99
CA PRO A 113 0.02 8.55 40.13
C PRO A 113 -1.47 8.53 39.73
N PRO A 114 -2.39 8.24 40.67
CA PRO A 114 -3.80 8.06 40.37
C PRO A 114 -4.46 9.28 39.69
N ALA A 115 -3.94 10.49 39.92
CA ALA A 115 -4.41 11.74 39.29
C ALA A 115 -4.24 11.75 37.75
N ASP A 116 -3.19 11.12 37.21
CA ASP A 116 -2.89 11.15 35.77
C ASP A 116 -3.67 10.09 34.96
N LEU A 117 -4.26 9.10 35.63
CA LEU A 117 -5.05 8.04 34.98
C LEU A 117 -6.35 8.56 34.36
N VAL A 118 -6.86 9.68 34.85
CA VAL A 118 -8.10 10.33 34.38
C VAL A 118 -7.90 10.96 32.99
N ASN A 119 -6.69 11.42 32.67
CA ASN A 119 -6.39 12.07 31.38
C ASN A 119 -6.13 11.09 30.23
N LEU A 120 -5.82 9.82 30.52
CA LEU A 120 -5.56 8.77 29.51
C LEU A 120 -6.84 8.13 28.96
N THR A 121 -7.97 8.26 29.65
CA THR A 121 -9.25 7.66 29.26
C THR A 121 -10.14 8.59 28.44
N THR A 122 -9.80 9.88 28.37
CA THR A 122 -10.56 10.87 27.61
C THR A 122 -9.95 10.99 26.21
N PRO A 123 -10.61 10.51 25.14
CA PRO A 123 -10.13 10.74 23.79
C PRO A 123 -10.20 12.23 23.52
N ALA A 124 -9.04 12.90 23.46
CA ALA A 124 -8.91 14.29 23.07
C ALA A 124 -9.75 14.55 21.81
N SER A 125 -10.86 15.26 22.00
CA SER A 125 -11.74 15.70 20.94
C SER A 125 -10.97 16.75 20.15
N ALA A 126 -10.25 16.30 19.13
CA ALA A 126 -9.61 17.16 18.16
C ALA A 126 -10.70 17.93 17.39
N THR A 127 -10.98 19.15 17.84
CA THR A 127 -11.74 20.16 17.10
C THR A 127 -10.95 20.48 15.83
N ASN A 128 -11.32 19.86 14.72
CA ASN A 128 -10.78 20.21 13.41
C ASN A 128 -11.41 21.54 12.95
N PRO A 129 -10.63 22.52 12.46
CA PRO A 129 -11.18 23.70 11.84
C PRO A 129 -11.93 23.31 10.56
N ALA A 130 -13.19 23.70 10.49
CA ALA A 130 -14.07 23.42 9.37
C ALA A 130 -13.52 24.07 8.08
N LYS A 131 -13.17 23.25 7.09
CA LYS A 131 -12.91 23.72 5.72
C LYS A 131 -14.20 24.32 5.16
N LYS A 132 -14.24 25.65 5.01
CA LYS A 132 -15.31 26.39 4.35
C LYS A 132 -15.51 25.85 2.94
N ARG A 133 -16.65 25.19 2.70
CA ARG A 133 -17.12 24.84 1.36
C ARG A 133 -17.81 26.08 0.77
N LYS A 134 -17.54 26.41 -0.50
CA LYS A 134 -18.30 27.45 -1.22
C LYS A 134 -19.80 27.14 -1.10
N SER A 135 -20.61 28.16 -0.82
CA SER A 135 -22.06 28.01 -0.68
C SER A 135 -22.68 27.60 -2.01
N THR A 136 -23.79 26.88 -1.98
CA THR A 136 -24.53 26.50 -3.19
C THR A 136 -24.94 27.73 -4.03
N ALA A 137 -25.22 28.85 -3.36
CA ALA A 137 -25.55 30.12 -3.99
C ALA A 137 -24.42 30.69 -4.86
N THR A 138 -23.15 30.58 -4.41
CA THR A 138 -22.01 31.08 -5.20
C THR A 138 -21.76 30.22 -6.44
N VAL A 139 -22.05 28.92 -6.38
CA VAL A 139 -21.94 28.03 -7.55
C VAL A 139 -23.05 28.32 -8.58
N LEU A 140 -24.26 28.65 -8.13
CA LEU A 140 -25.36 29.01 -9.02
C LEU A 140 -25.11 30.33 -9.76
N GLN A 141 -24.58 31.35 -9.08
CA GLN A 141 -24.18 32.61 -9.72
C GLN A 141 -23.08 32.41 -10.77
N GLU A 142 -22.05 31.58 -10.49
CA GLU A 142 -21.00 31.26 -11.47
C GLU A 142 -21.57 30.53 -12.71
N LEU A 143 -22.64 29.74 -12.56
CA LEU A 143 -23.29 29.04 -13.68
C LEU A 143 -24.18 29.96 -14.51
N GLU A 144 -24.91 30.89 -13.88
CA GLU A 144 -25.76 31.87 -14.56
C GLU A 144 -24.92 32.81 -15.44
N ILE A 145 -23.78 33.28 -14.93
CA ILE A 145 -22.84 34.13 -15.70
C ILE A 145 -22.35 33.40 -16.96
N LYS A 146 -22.01 32.10 -16.85
CA LYS A 146 -21.58 31.29 -18.00
C LYS A 146 -22.70 31.05 -19.02
N LEU A 147 -23.93 30.95 -18.56
CA LEU A 147 -25.10 30.76 -19.43
C LEU A 147 -25.41 32.06 -20.20
N ALA A 148 -25.18 33.22 -19.58
CA ALA A 148 -25.31 34.52 -20.23
C ALA A 148 -24.25 34.74 -21.32
N THR A 149 -22.99 34.36 -21.08
CA THR A 149 -21.92 34.50 -22.09
C THR A 149 -22.17 33.64 -23.33
N MET A 150 -22.62 32.39 -23.15
CA MET A 150 -22.96 31.47 -24.25
C MET A 150 -24.10 32.00 -25.13
N LYS A 151 -25.11 32.67 -24.55
CA LYS A 151 -26.22 33.24 -25.32
C LYS A 151 -25.80 34.44 -26.17
N GLY A 152 -24.81 35.21 -25.72
CA GLY A 152 -24.23 36.30 -26.51
C GLY A 152 -23.51 35.78 -27.76
N GLU A 153 -22.73 34.70 -27.62
CA GLU A 153 -22.04 34.05 -28.74
C GLU A 153 -23.01 33.49 -29.80
N GLU A 154 -24.16 32.93 -29.37
CA GLU A 154 -25.19 32.42 -30.30
C GLU A 154 -25.84 33.53 -31.13
N ALA A 155 -25.98 34.74 -30.58
CA ALA A 155 -26.55 35.89 -31.30
C ALA A 155 -25.61 36.39 -32.40
N VAL A 156 -24.30 36.46 -32.11
CA VAL A 156 -23.27 36.86 -33.10
C VAL A 156 -23.24 35.89 -34.28
N LEU A 157 -23.27 34.57 -34.02
CA LEU A 157 -23.28 33.56 -35.08
C LEU A 157 -24.52 33.62 -35.98
N LYS A 158 -25.68 34.02 -35.45
CA LYS A 158 -26.91 34.20 -36.24
C LYS A 158 -26.85 35.44 -37.13
N GLU A 159 -26.17 36.49 -36.70
CA GLU A 159 -25.94 37.68 -37.52
C GLU A 159 -24.92 37.44 -38.63
N ASP A 160 -23.86 36.69 -38.36
CA ASP A 160 -22.89 36.28 -39.38
C ASP A 160 -23.52 35.39 -40.46
N LEU A 161 -24.40 34.45 -40.07
CA LEU A 161 -25.17 33.64 -41.02
C LEU A 161 -26.09 34.49 -41.90
N LYS A 162 -26.74 35.52 -41.35
CA LYS A 162 -27.57 36.45 -42.12
C LYS A 162 -26.76 37.25 -43.13
N ARG A 163 -25.54 37.67 -42.78
CA ARG A 163 -24.62 38.36 -43.69
C ARG A 163 -24.20 37.47 -44.85
N ILE A 164 -23.82 36.21 -44.56
CA ILE A 164 -23.43 35.24 -45.60
C ILE A 164 -24.59 34.94 -46.56
N THR A 165 -25.84 34.87 -46.06
CA THR A 165 -27.01 34.64 -46.93
C THR A 165 -27.41 35.86 -47.76
N ALA A 166 -27.02 37.07 -47.36
CA ALA A 166 -27.29 38.29 -48.11
C ALA A 166 -26.26 38.55 -49.23
N GLU A 167 -25.10 37.90 -49.20
CA GLU A 167 -24.04 38.01 -50.22
C GLU A 167 -24.29 37.15 -51.47
N TYR A 168 -25.24 36.22 -51.44
CA TYR A 168 -25.63 35.41 -52.59
C TYR A 168 -26.91 35.94 -53.24
N ASP A 169 -26.76 37.00 -54.03
CA ASP A 169 -27.79 37.56 -54.91
C ASP A 169 -28.11 36.56 -56.03
N LEU A 170 -29.26 35.90 -55.91
CA LEU A 170 -29.84 34.97 -56.89
C LEU A 170 -30.49 35.76 -58.04
N GLY A 171 -29.66 36.49 -58.79
CA GLY A 171 -30.10 37.39 -59.84
C GLY A 171 -29.31 37.23 -61.13
N GLU A 172 -29.32 36.05 -61.75
CA GLU A 172 -28.99 35.89 -63.19
C GLU A 172 -29.21 34.43 -63.64
N LEU A 173 -30.45 34.01 -63.86
CA LEU A 173 -30.73 32.75 -64.58
C LEU A 173 -32.17 32.72 -65.10
N THR A 174 -32.54 33.71 -65.92
CA THR A 174 -33.87 33.76 -66.57
C THR A 174 -33.76 34.10 -68.05
N THR A 175 -32.83 33.51 -68.80
CA THR A 175 -32.79 33.67 -70.27
C THR A 175 -32.15 32.47 -70.97
N PHE A 176 -32.73 31.27 -70.90
CA PHE A 176 -32.35 30.21 -71.84
C PHE A 176 -33.34 29.04 -71.95
N GLU A 177 -34.60 29.26 -72.35
CA GLU A 177 -35.42 28.13 -72.82
C GLU A 177 -36.30 28.52 -74.01
N GLY A 178 -35.75 28.38 -75.20
CA GLY A 178 -36.50 28.51 -76.45
C GLY A 178 -35.82 27.76 -77.57
N ARG A 179 -35.99 26.43 -77.63
CA ARG A 179 -36.00 25.58 -78.84
C ARG A 179 -36.04 24.09 -78.48
N THR A 180 -36.82 23.34 -79.26
CA THR A 180 -37.07 21.88 -79.27
C THR A 180 -38.13 21.37 -78.29
N GLY A 181 -39.33 21.11 -78.82
CA GLY A 181 -40.54 20.71 -78.09
C GLY A 181 -40.82 19.20 -78.07
N GLU A 182 -39.87 18.35 -78.49
CA GLU A 182 -40.12 16.89 -78.57
C GLU A 182 -39.16 16.06 -77.69
N GLY A 183 -38.23 16.69 -76.97
CA GLY A 183 -37.36 16.04 -75.97
C GLY A 183 -37.76 16.27 -74.52
N LYS A 184 -38.51 17.34 -74.22
CA LYS A 184 -38.79 17.80 -72.85
C LYS A 184 -39.66 16.84 -72.05
N GLU A 185 -40.67 16.21 -72.66
CA GLU A 185 -41.54 15.27 -71.93
C GLU A 185 -40.80 13.98 -71.53
N ALA A 186 -39.88 13.50 -72.38
CA ALA A 186 -39.05 12.34 -72.07
C ALA A 186 -37.99 12.66 -71.00
N GLU A 187 -37.42 13.87 -71.02
CA GLU A 187 -36.52 14.36 -70.00
C GLU A 187 -37.22 14.64 -68.67
N ASP A 188 -38.43 15.22 -68.68
CA ASP A 188 -39.25 15.45 -67.49
C ASP A 188 -39.70 14.13 -66.83
N GLN A 189 -40.00 13.11 -67.65
CA GLN A 189 -40.28 11.76 -67.14
C GLN A 189 -39.03 11.11 -66.54
N ARG A 190 -37.85 11.27 -67.16
CA ARG A 190 -36.57 10.81 -66.59
C ARG A 190 -36.22 11.56 -65.31
N LEU A 191 -36.48 12.87 -65.26
CA LEU A 191 -36.26 13.70 -64.09
C LEU A 191 -37.20 13.30 -62.95
N LYS A 192 -38.49 13.06 -63.24
CA LYS A 192 -39.44 12.52 -62.25
C LYS A 192 -38.99 11.16 -61.71
N GLN A 193 -38.58 10.23 -62.57
CA GLN A 193 -38.07 8.92 -62.15
C GLN A 193 -36.81 9.06 -61.30
N TYR A 194 -35.90 9.95 -61.66
CA TYR A 194 -34.69 10.24 -60.90
C TYR A 194 -35.00 10.86 -59.52
N ILE A 195 -35.89 11.86 -59.47
CA ILE A 195 -36.34 12.48 -58.21
C ILE A 195 -37.01 11.44 -57.31
N ASP A 196 -37.84 10.56 -57.86
CA ASP A 196 -38.47 9.47 -57.11
C ASP A 196 -37.44 8.47 -56.56
N GLN A 197 -36.41 8.15 -57.36
CA GLN A 197 -35.36 7.22 -56.97
C GLN A 197 -34.45 7.82 -55.89
N VAL A 198 -34.13 9.11 -56.00
CA VAL A 198 -33.40 9.89 -54.99
C VAL A 198 -34.23 10.03 -53.71
N GLY A 199 -35.53 10.31 -53.82
CA GLY A 199 -36.44 10.38 -52.68
C GLY A 199 -36.54 9.06 -51.92
N ARG A 200 -36.67 7.93 -52.64
CA ARG A 200 -36.64 6.59 -52.03
C ARG A 200 -35.30 6.29 -51.36
N ARG A 201 -34.19 6.73 -51.94
CA ARG A 201 -32.85 6.58 -51.36
C ARG A 201 -32.70 7.40 -50.08
N GLN A 202 -33.12 8.66 -50.09
CA GLN A 202 -33.12 9.51 -48.89
C GLN A 202 -34.01 8.95 -47.79
N GLN A 203 -35.17 8.38 -48.13
CA GLN A 203 -36.06 7.75 -47.16
C GLN A 203 -35.44 6.49 -46.54
N LYS A 204 -34.72 5.68 -47.34
CA LYS A 204 -33.95 4.54 -46.82
C LYS A 204 -32.83 5.00 -45.89
N GLU A 205 -32.06 6.01 -46.29
CA GLU A 205 -30.97 6.56 -45.48
C GLU A 205 -31.48 7.15 -44.15
N ARG A 206 -32.65 7.80 -44.15
CA ARG A 206 -33.32 8.27 -42.92
C ARG A 206 -33.72 7.11 -42.02
N ASN A 207 -34.36 6.09 -42.58
CA ASN A 207 -34.76 4.90 -41.84
C ASN A 207 -33.54 4.16 -41.25
N GLU A 208 -32.46 4.01 -42.01
CA GLU A 208 -31.20 3.43 -41.54
C GLU A 208 -30.54 4.27 -40.44
N ALA A 209 -30.53 5.60 -40.59
CA ALA A 209 -30.03 6.50 -39.56
C ALA A 209 -30.82 6.36 -38.26
N ASP A 210 -32.15 6.27 -38.34
CA ASP A 210 -33.03 6.12 -37.18
C ASP A 210 -32.91 4.74 -36.52
N LEU A 211 -32.74 3.68 -37.31
CA LEU A 211 -32.37 2.35 -36.79
C LEU A 211 -31.03 2.38 -36.06
N SER A 212 -30.00 3.03 -36.62
CA SER A 212 -28.68 3.14 -35.97
C SER A 212 -28.76 3.92 -34.64
N LYS A 213 -29.62 4.94 -34.56
CA LYS A 213 -29.85 5.70 -33.32
C LYS A 213 -30.53 4.83 -32.28
N LEU A 214 -31.52 4.03 -32.68
CA LEU A 214 -32.21 3.09 -31.79
C LEU A 214 -31.26 2.02 -31.26
N GLU A 215 -30.42 1.43 -32.10
CA GLU A 215 -29.40 0.46 -31.68
C GLU A 215 -28.43 1.06 -30.66
N LYS A 216 -27.87 2.25 -30.95
CA LYS A 216 -26.99 2.96 -30.00
C LYS A 216 -27.71 3.29 -28.69
N ALA A 217 -29.00 3.64 -28.74
CA ALA A 217 -29.80 3.88 -27.55
C ALA A 217 -29.97 2.59 -26.73
N ILE A 218 -30.27 1.46 -27.37
CA ILE A 218 -30.38 0.14 -26.73
C ILE A 218 -29.03 -0.25 -26.09
N GLU A 219 -27.91 -0.14 -26.81
CA GLU A 219 -26.59 -0.43 -26.27
C GLU A 219 -26.26 0.46 -25.05
N SER A 220 -26.56 1.76 -25.14
CA SER A 220 -26.33 2.69 -24.04
C SER A 220 -27.17 2.35 -22.80
N THR A 221 -28.42 1.93 -22.98
CA THR A 221 -29.32 1.54 -21.89
C THR A 221 -28.87 0.21 -21.27
N GLN A 222 -28.44 -0.76 -22.07
CA GLN A 222 -27.85 -2.01 -21.60
C GLN A 222 -26.54 -1.76 -20.82
N ALA A 223 -25.65 -0.92 -21.34
CA ALA A 223 -24.42 -0.53 -20.66
C ALA A 223 -24.71 0.18 -19.32
N ARG A 224 -25.72 1.06 -19.30
CA ARG A 224 -26.19 1.74 -18.07
C ARG A 224 -26.77 0.73 -17.07
N ALA A 225 -27.56 -0.23 -17.52
CA ALA A 225 -28.12 -1.30 -16.68
C ALA A 225 -27.03 -2.20 -16.08
N LEU A 226 -26.04 -2.61 -16.88
CA LEU A 226 -24.89 -3.39 -16.40
C LEU A 226 -24.04 -2.60 -15.40
N SER A 227 -23.82 -1.30 -15.64
CA SER A 227 -23.15 -0.40 -14.70
C SER A 227 -23.89 -0.28 -13.36
N VAL A 228 -25.22 -0.12 -13.40
CA VAL A 228 -26.06 -0.04 -12.20
C VAL A 228 -26.03 -1.37 -11.44
N ARG A 229 -26.15 -2.52 -12.14
CA ARG A 229 -26.03 -3.86 -11.56
C ARG A 229 -24.67 -4.06 -10.88
N GLY A 230 -23.57 -3.68 -11.54
CA GLY A 230 -22.22 -3.73 -10.99
C GLY A 230 -22.04 -2.85 -9.74
N ARG A 231 -22.59 -1.64 -9.74
CA ARG A 231 -22.60 -0.76 -8.55
C ARG A 231 -23.39 -1.36 -7.39
N ASN A 232 -24.56 -1.95 -7.66
CA ASN A 232 -25.39 -2.57 -6.63
C ASN A 232 -24.75 -3.82 -6.03
N MET A 233 -24.09 -4.66 -6.85
CA MET A 233 -23.29 -5.80 -6.38
C MET A 233 -22.16 -5.34 -5.45
N ARG A 234 -21.37 -4.33 -5.86
CA ARG A 234 -20.32 -3.74 -5.02
C ARG A 234 -20.85 -3.13 -3.73
N LYS A 235 -22.04 -2.49 -3.74
CA LYS A 235 -22.69 -1.97 -2.53
C LYS A 235 -23.10 -3.11 -1.58
N ARG A 236 -23.70 -4.18 -2.09
CA ARG A 236 -24.05 -5.38 -1.32
C ARG A 236 -22.82 -6.06 -0.71
N GLU A 237 -21.73 -6.17 -1.45
CA GLU A 237 -20.44 -6.70 -0.94
C GLU A 237 -19.83 -5.79 0.15
N LYS A 238 -19.88 -4.47 -0.04
CA LYS A 238 -19.48 -3.49 0.99
C LYS A 238 -20.33 -3.61 2.26
N GLN A 239 -21.63 -3.83 2.13
CA GLN A 239 -22.52 -4.05 3.28
C GLN A 239 -22.22 -5.40 3.96
N LYS A 240 -22.09 -6.49 3.19
CA LYS A 240 -21.71 -7.82 3.72
C LYS A 240 -20.37 -7.77 4.46
N SER A 241 -19.36 -7.10 3.90
CA SER A 241 -18.06 -6.94 4.56
C SER A 241 -18.11 -6.04 5.80
N LYS A 242 -18.94 -4.98 5.80
CA LYS A 242 -19.16 -4.11 6.96
C LYS A 242 -19.84 -4.86 8.11
N ILE A 243 -20.82 -5.73 7.82
CA ILE A 243 -21.46 -6.60 8.83
C ILE A 243 -20.48 -7.67 9.31
N ALA A 244 -19.67 -8.24 8.42
CA ALA A 244 -18.72 -9.31 8.76
C ALA A 244 -17.62 -8.86 9.72
N TRP A 245 -17.14 -7.62 9.66
CA TRP A 245 -16.05 -7.15 10.54
C TRP A 245 -16.48 -6.96 12.00
N HIS A 246 -17.77 -6.74 12.28
CA HIS A 246 -18.28 -6.60 13.65
C HIS A 246 -18.64 -7.96 14.31
N LYS A 247 -18.63 -9.07 13.57
CA LYS A 247 -18.91 -10.40 14.13
C LYS A 247 -17.87 -10.76 15.17
N GLN A 248 -18.28 -11.15 16.37
CA GLN A 248 -17.38 -11.59 17.43
C GLN A 248 -16.60 -12.83 16.96
N VAL A 249 -15.28 -12.72 16.97
CA VAL A 249 -14.35 -13.79 16.57
C VAL A 249 -13.57 -14.18 17.81
N VAL A 250 -13.56 -15.48 18.09
CA VAL A 250 -12.69 -16.07 19.09
C VAL A 250 -11.54 -16.73 18.35
N TRP A 251 -10.30 -16.51 18.79
CA TRP A 251 -9.13 -17.10 18.16
C TRP A 251 -8.70 -18.34 18.92
N ALA A 252 -8.62 -19.48 18.23
CA ALA A 252 -8.13 -20.73 18.78
C ALA A 252 -6.61 -20.68 19.00
N GLY A 253 -6.20 -21.13 20.18
CA GLY A 253 -4.82 -21.19 20.63
C GLY A 253 -4.47 -20.05 21.57
N GLU A 254 -4.03 -20.42 22.77
CA GLU A 254 -3.52 -19.49 23.77
C GLU A 254 -2.06 -19.15 23.45
N GLY A 255 -1.76 -17.88 23.26
CA GLY A 255 -0.37 -17.44 23.24
C GLY A 255 0.12 -17.34 24.68
N ALA A 256 0.64 -18.42 25.26
CA ALA A 256 1.20 -18.33 26.60
C ALA A 256 2.34 -17.30 26.61
N PRO A 257 2.33 -16.28 27.50
CA PRO A 257 3.46 -15.37 27.63
C PRO A 257 4.68 -16.19 28.02
N LYS A 258 5.80 -16.00 27.33
CA LYS A 258 7.04 -16.70 27.67
C LYS A 258 7.47 -16.26 29.06
N LYS A 259 7.30 -17.12 30.07
CA LYS A 259 7.73 -16.91 31.45
C LYS A 259 9.27 -16.86 31.45
N VAL A 260 9.81 -15.64 31.49
CA VAL A 260 11.25 -15.41 31.60
C VAL A 260 11.50 -14.78 32.97
N PRO A 261 12.52 -15.23 33.73
CA PRO A 261 12.89 -14.59 34.99
C PRO A 261 13.07 -13.06 34.80
N GLY A 262 12.61 -12.29 35.79
CA GLY A 262 12.62 -10.82 35.76
C GLY A 262 11.57 -10.12 34.91
N THR A 263 10.61 -10.87 34.34
CA THR A 263 9.52 -10.25 33.57
C THR A 263 8.61 -9.37 34.45
N GLY A 264 8.46 -9.67 35.75
CA GLY A 264 7.70 -8.82 36.69
C GLY A 264 8.40 -7.52 37.08
N LEU A 265 9.73 -7.52 37.17
CA LEU A 265 10.55 -6.39 37.66
C LEU A 265 10.95 -5.40 36.55
N GLY A 266 10.54 -5.63 35.31
CA GLY A 266 10.93 -4.78 34.16
C GLY A 266 12.38 -4.94 33.69
N THR A 267 13.26 -5.54 34.50
CA THR A 267 14.67 -5.84 34.21
C THR A 267 14.82 -7.25 33.63
N ARG A 268 14.48 -7.40 32.35
CA ARG A 268 14.60 -8.68 31.61
C ARG A 268 16.06 -9.03 31.27
N LEU A 269 16.90 -8.03 31.01
CA LEU A 269 18.34 -8.23 31.05
C LEU A 269 18.72 -8.26 32.53
N TYR A 270 19.54 -9.22 32.95
CA TYR A 270 20.25 -9.28 34.25
C TYR A 270 19.60 -10.02 35.41
N THR A 271 18.33 -10.39 35.33
CA THR A 271 17.68 -11.18 36.39
C THR A 271 18.16 -12.63 36.39
N GLY A 272 18.88 -13.01 37.45
CA GLY A 272 19.38 -14.37 37.68
C GLY A 272 20.83 -14.65 37.26
N LYS A 273 21.61 -13.65 36.83
CA LYS A 273 23.04 -13.84 36.51
C LYS A 273 23.95 -13.10 37.51
N ARG A 274 24.73 -13.84 38.31
CA ARG A 274 25.57 -13.32 39.41
C ARG A 274 26.92 -12.68 38.98
N ARG A 275 27.43 -12.93 37.76
CA ARG A 275 28.66 -12.29 37.24
C ARG A 275 28.48 -11.95 35.77
N MET A 276 28.44 -10.66 35.43
CA MET A 276 27.99 -10.18 34.11
C MET A 276 28.91 -9.17 33.43
N PHE A 277 30.00 -8.76 34.07
CA PHE A 277 30.98 -7.89 33.45
C PHE A 277 32.29 -8.62 33.28
N LYS A 278 32.61 -8.96 32.02
CA LYS A 278 33.84 -9.64 31.59
C LYS A 278 35.07 -8.71 31.66
N GLY A 279 34.96 -7.53 32.28
CA GLY A 279 35.92 -6.43 32.21
C GLY A 279 36.06 -5.80 30.82
N HIS A 280 36.70 -4.65 30.74
CA HIS A 280 37.03 -4.00 29.47
C HIS A 280 38.08 -4.84 28.71
N LEU A 281 38.10 -4.79 27.37
CA LEU A 281 39.01 -5.62 26.57
C LEU A 281 40.48 -5.37 26.90
N TRP A 282 40.83 -4.14 27.29
CA TRP A 282 42.17 -3.76 27.69
C TRP A 282 42.61 -4.43 29.00
N GLU A 283 41.74 -4.50 30.01
CA GLU A 283 42.02 -5.18 31.28
C GLU A 283 42.33 -6.66 31.05
N ARG A 284 41.54 -7.32 30.20
CA ARG A 284 41.77 -8.72 29.82
C ARG A 284 43.09 -8.93 29.07
N LYS A 285 43.48 -7.98 28.23
CA LYS A 285 44.71 -8.06 27.43
C LYS A 285 45.94 -7.51 28.17
N ARG A 286 45.77 -6.85 29.33
CA ARG A 286 46.82 -6.13 30.06
C ARG A 286 47.96 -7.07 30.45
N ALA A 287 47.65 -8.20 31.09
CA ALA A 287 48.66 -9.19 31.48
C ALA A 287 49.50 -9.68 30.28
N ARG A 288 48.84 -10.00 29.16
CA ARG A 288 49.53 -10.44 27.92
C ARG A 288 50.40 -9.32 27.32
N LYS A 289 49.92 -8.07 27.32
CA LYS A 289 50.68 -6.92 26.83
C LYS A 289 51.91 -6.66 27.70
N VAL A 290 51.76 -6.67 29.03
CA VAL A 290 52.85 -6.48 29.99
C VAL A 290 53.91 -7.56 29.80
N ARG A 291 53.54 -8.84 29.73
CA ARG A 291 54.48 -9.94 29.49
C ARG A 291 55.24 -9.81 28.17
N ARG A 292 54.57 -9.40 27.09
CA ARG A 292 55.25 -9.17 25.81
C ARG A 292 56.23 -8.00 25.92
N HIS A 293 55.82 -6.92 26.56
CA HIS A 293 56.68 -5.75 26.77
C HIS A 293 57.91 -6.09 27.60
N THR A 294 57.77 -6.85 28.69
CA THR A 294 58.91 -7.26 29.53
C THR A 294 59.90 -8.14 28.77
N ILE A 295 59.44 -9.13 27.99
CA ILE A 295 60.31 -9.96 27.14
C ILE A 295 61.03 -9.09 26.11
N LEU A 296 60.32 -8.17 25.46
CA LEU A 296 60.91 -7.28 24.47
C LEU A 296 61.99 -6.38 25.11
N MET A 297 61.73 -5.82 26.28
CA MET A 297 62.72 -4.98 26.97
C MET A 297 63.91 -5.80 27.44
N ARG A 298 63.69 -7.02 27.97
CA ARG A 298 64.76 -7.94 28.38
C ARG A 298 65.70 -8.28 27.23
N ASP A 299 65.15 -8.62 26.07
CA ASP A 299 65.93 -9.05 24.90
C ASP A 299 66.37 -7.87 24.01
N MET A 300 66.13 -6.62 24.44
CA MET A 300 66.46 -5.40 23.69
C MET A 300 67.98 -5.28 23.42
N PRO A 301 68.89 -5.48 24.39
CA PRO A 301 70.32 -5.33 24.16
C PRO A 301 70.86 -6.32 23.11
N ALA A 302 70.41 -7.57 23.18
CA ALA A 302 70.78 -8.60 22.21
C ALA A 302 70.27 -8.28 20.80
N ARG A 303 69.08 -7.68 20.67
CA ARG A 303 68.57 -7.21 19.37
C ARG A 303 69.37 -6.05 18.82
N ILE A 304 69.74 -5.09 19.65
CA ILE A 304 70.60 -3.97 19.25
C ILE A 304 71.96 -4.50 18.77
N ALA A 305 72.57 -5.45 19.49
CA ALA A 305 73.84 -6.06 19.09
C ALA A 305 73.73 -6.80 17.75
N ARG A 306 72.67 -7.61 17.55
CA ARG A 306 72.40 -8.29 16.27
C ARG A 306 72.22 -7.29 15.13
N TYR A 307 71.45 -6.22 15.35
CA TYR A 307 71.25 -5.15 14.37
C TYR A 307 72.58 -4.49 13.99
N LYS A 308 73.35 -4.01 14.99
CA LYS A 308 74.66 -3.38 14.75
C LYS A 308 75.63 -4.31 14.01
N ASN A 309 75.66 -5.59 14.37
CA ASN A 309 76.53 -6.58 13.72
C ASN A 309 76.12 -6.90 12.28
N TYR A 310 74.81 -6.94 11.98
CA TYR A 310 74.30 -7.13 10.62
C TYR A 310 74.80 -6.03 9.68
N TYR A 311 74.72 -4.77 10.11
CA TYR A 311 75.20 -3.65 9.31
C TYR A 311 76.72 -3.55 9.28
N LYS A 312 77.42 -3.90 10.38
CA LYS A 312 78.89 -3.96 10.39
C LYS A 312 79.46 -4.92 9.34
N LYS A 313 78.85 -6.09 9.14
CA LYS A 313 79.26 -7.09 8.13
C LYS A 313 78.98 -6.67 6.69
N ARG A 314 77.99 -5.78 6.49
CA ARG A 314 77.53 -5.33 5.18
C ARG A 314 78.07 -3.95 4.78
N ARG A 315 78.79 -3.28 5.67
CA ARG A 315 79.54 -2.09 5.30
C ARG A 315 80.65 -2.51 4.33
N PRO A 316 80.75 -1.89 3.14
CA PRO A 316 81.87 -2.14 2.25
C PRO A 316 83.15 -1.83 3.03
N ASN A 317 84.11 -2.76 3.03
CA ASN A 317 85.42 -2.46 3.60
C ASN A 317 86.08 -1.47 2.64
N PRO A 318 86.39 -0.24 3.07
CA PRO A 318 86.91 0.80 2.18
C PRO A 318 88.27 0.42 1.55
N LEU A 319 89.00 -0.53 2.13
CA LEU A 319 90.30 -1.01 1.63
C LEU A 319 90.21 -2.29 0.78
N LYS A 320 89.01 -2.89 0.62
CA LYS A 320 88.87 -4.07 -0.25
C LYS A 320 88.70 -3.61 -1.70
N PRO A 321 89.48 -4.14 -2.67
CA PRO A 321 89.29 -3.81 -4.07
C PRO A 321 87.89 -4.22 -4.54
N SER A 322 87.32 -3.45 -5.46
CA SER A 322 86.00 -3.71 -6.05
C SER A 322 85.97 -5.12 -6.63
N ARG A 323 85.06 -5.97 -6.15
CA ARG A 323 84.81 -7.32 -6.69
C ARG A 323 84.01 -7.22 -7.99
N TYR A 324 84.59 -6.60 -9.01
CA TYR A 324 84.03 -6.60 -10.35
C TYR A 324 84.93 -7.38 -11.30
N THR A 325 84.73 -8.70 -11.33
CA THR A 325 85.29 -9.57 -12.37
C THR A 325 84.15 -9.90 -13.33
N LYS A 326 83.94 -9.09 -14.38
CA LYS A 326 83.31 -9.65 -15.58
C LYS A 326 84.25 -10.77 -16.04
N PRO A 327 83.81 -12.02 -16.19
CA PRO A 327 84.67 -13.04 -16.75
C PRO A 327 85.13 -12.56 -18.15
N PRO A 328 86.42 -12.67 -18.50
CA PRO A 328 86.87 -12.31 -19.84
C PRO A 328 86.07 -13.16 -20.84
N LYS A 329 85.50 -12.51 -21.86
CA LYS A 329 84.85 -13.24 -22.95
C LYS A 329 85.92 -14.09 -23.62
N LEU A 330 85.76 -15.40 -23.55
CA LEU A 330 86.59 -16.32 -24.30
C LEU A 330 86.45 -15.98 -25.79
N PRO A 331 87.56 -15.87 -26.54
CA PRO A 331 87.47 -15.76 -28.00
C PRO A 331 86.90 -17.07 -28.55
N TYR A 332 85.98 -16.95 -29.51
CA TYR A 332 85.28 -18.07 -30.15
C TYR A 332 86.23 -19.09 -30.81
#